data_AF-A0A822ZVI4-F1
#
_entry.id   AF-A0A822ZVI4-F1
#
_cell.length_a   1.000
_cell.length_b   1.000
_cell.length_c   1.000
_cell.angle_alpha   90.00
_cell.angle_beta   90.00
_cell.angle_gamma   90.00
#
_symmetry.space_group_name_H-M   'P 1'
#
loop_
_entity.id
_entity.type
_entity.pdbx_description
1 polymer ?
#
loop_
_entity_poly.entity_id
_entity_poly.type
_entity_poly.pdbx_seq_one_letter_code
_entity_poly.pdbx_strand_id
1 'polypeptide(L)'
;MFPLRRISRQVLVNDHPMDAAHFRRVSGYVTQHDALFPLLTVKETLMYNACLMGCGGRSVAAARVRELQKELKLDHVKDSRIGGDSARGILGGEQCKVSGL
;
A
#
# COMPACT_ATOMS: atom_id res chain seq x y z
N MET A 1 21.80 17.30 -11.00
CA MET A 1 21.31 16.05 -11.62
C MET A 1 22.30 14.96 -11.26
N PHE A 2 21.97 14.10 -10.29
CA PHE A 2 22.84 12.99 -9.90
C PHE A 2 22.76 11.91 -10.99
N PRO A 3 23.89 11.38 -11.50
CA PRO A 3 23.83 10.31 -12.49
C PRO A 3 23.21 9.07 -11.86
N LEU A 4 22.30 8.42 -12.59
CA LEU A 4 21.79 7.10 -12.23
C LEU A 4 22.98 6.13 -12.22
N ARG A 5 23.57 5.90 -11.04
CA ARG A 5 24.62 4.91 -10.87
C ARG A 5 24.02 3.54 -11.16
N ARG A 6 24.42 2.94 -12.29
CA ARG A 6 24.10 1.55 -12.61
C ARG A 6 24.76 0.67 -11.55
N ILE A 7 23.97 0.00 -10.73
CA ILE A 7 24.48 -0.98 -9.77
C ILE A 7 25.04 -2.16 -10.59
N SER A 8 26.33 -2.43 -10.46
CA SER A 8 27.04 -3.48 -11.21
C SER A 8 27.10 -4.82 -10.47
N ARG A 9 26.43 -4.94 -9.32
CA ARG A 9 26.40 -6.13 -8.47
C ARG A 9 25.01 -6.76 -8.46
N GLN A 10 24.97 -8.05 -8.13
CA GLN A 10 23.73 -8.83 -8.03
C GLN A 10 23.13 -8.67 -6.63
N VAL A 11 21.80 -8.62 -6.56
CA VAL A 11 21.03 -8.67 -5.32
C VAL A 11 20.62 -10.12 -5.08
N LEU A 12 20.92 -10.64 -3.89
CA LEU A 12 20.56 -11.99 -3.45
C LEU A 12 19.42 -11.88 -2.43
N VAL A 13 18.42 -12.75 -2.54
CA VAL A 13 17.39 -12.95 -1.51
C VAL A 13 17.31 -14.44 -1.24
N ASN A 14 17.50 -14.85 0.02
CA ASN A 14 17.66 -16.25 0.42
C ASN A 14 18.75 -16.97 -0.42
N ASP A 15 19.91 -16.33 -0.58
CA ASP A 15 21.06 -16.82 -1.37
C ASP A 15 20.81 -17.04 -2.88
N HIS A 16 19.64 -16.64 -3.39
CA HIS A 16 19.31 -16.72 -4.80
C HIS A 16 19.40 -15.35 -5.49
N PRO A 17 20.03 -15.26 -6.68
CA PRO A 17 20.10 -14.01 -7.44
C PRO A 17 18.71 -13.61 -7.92
N MET A 18 18.38 -12.35 -7.72
CA MET A 18 17.08 -11.78 -8.07
C MET A 18 17.19 -10.92 -9.32
N ASP A 19 16.39 -11.24 -10.32
CA ASP A 19 16.07 -10.28 -11.38
C ASP A 19 14.99 -9.28 -10.88
N ALA A 20 14.87 -8.15 -11.58
CA ALA A 20 13.95 -7.09 -11.16
C ALA A 20 12.48 -7.51 -11.15
N ALA A 21 12.07 -8.43 -12.04
CA ALA A 21 10.68 -8.88 -12.14
C ALA A 21 10.33 -9.86 -11.01
N HIS A 22 11.25 -10.75 -10.65
CA HIS A 22 11.12 -11.62 -9.50
C HIS A 22 11.11 -10.79 -8.21
N PHE A 23 12.06 -9.86 -8.06
CA PHE A 23 12.15 -9.00 -6.88
C PHE A 23 10.86 -8.23 -6.64
N ARG A 24 10.26 -7.65 -7.70
CA ARG A 24 8.98 -6.92 -7.60
C ARG A 24 7.80 -7.79 -7.14
N ARG A 25 7.84 -9.10 -7.37
CA ARG A 25 6.75 -10.03 -7.04
C ARG A 25 6.81 -10.51 -5.60
N VAL A 26 8.02 -10.62 -5.04
CA VAL A 26 8.26 -11.17 -3.70
C VAL A 26 8.49 -10.10 -2.64
N SER A 27 8.60 -8.83 -3.04
CA SER A 27 8.80 -7.70 -2.13
C SER A 27 7.63 -6.72 -2.19
N GLY A 28 7.37 -6.07 -1.06
CA GLY A 28 6.54 -4.88 -0.98
C GLY A 28 7.42 -3.63 -0.92
N TYR A 29 7.05 -2.58 -1.65
CA TYR A 29 7.76 -1.31 -1.64
C TYR A 29 6.81 -0.18 -1.26
N VAL A 30 7.14 0.53 -0.17
CA VAL A 30 6.37 1.67 0.33
C VAL A 30 7.16 2.94 0.04
N THR A 31 6.54 3.87 -0.69
CA THR A 31 7.16 5.16 -1.03
C THR A 31 7.08 6.15 0.12
N GLN A 32 8.00 7.11 0.16
CA GLN A 32 7.98 8.19 1.15
C GLN A 32 6.82 9.18 0.93
N HIS A 33 6.34 9.29 -0.31
CA HIS A 33 5.18 10.12 -0.65
C HIS A 33 4.04 9.19 -1.04
N ASP A 34 2.92 9.32 -0.35
CA ASP A 34 1.78 8.46 -0.48
C ASP A 34 0.98 8.84 -1.74
N ALA A 35 0.79 7.89 -2.64
CA ALA A 35 -0.04 8.07 -3.83
C ALA A 35 -1.49 7.62 -3.55
N LEU A 36 -2.14 8.26 -2.58
CA LEU A 36 -3.52 7.95 -2.19
C LEU A 36 -4.51 8.90 -2.85
N PHE A 37 -5.71 8.41 -3.14
CA PHE A 37 -6.79 9.25 -3.66
C PHE A 37 -7.43 10.03 -2.51
N PRO A 38 -7.30 11.37 -2.46
CA PRO A 38 -7.72 12.16 -1.30
C PRO A 38 -9.24 12.16 -1.08
N LEU A 39 -10.01 11.86 -2.13
CA LEU A 39 -11.47 11.84 -2.12
C LEU A 39 -12.06 10.51 -1.64
N LEU A 40 -11.27 9.43 -1.64
CA LEU A 40 -11.73 8.12 -1.19
C LEU A 40 -11.66 8.04 0.34
N THR A 41 -12.51 7.19 0.90
CA THR A 41 -12.40 6.76 2.29
C THR A 41 -11.29 5.73 2.47
N VAL A 42 -10.85 5.53 3.72
CA VAL A 42 -9.91 4.45 4.08
C VAL A 42 -10.43 3.10 3.58
N LYS A 43 -11.71 2.77 3.83
CA LYS A 43 -12.32 1.51 3.43
C LYS A 43 -12.38 1.33 1.92
N GLU A 44 -12.75 2.38 1.18
CA GLU A 44 -12.78 2.34 -0.29
C GLU A 44 -11.39 2.12 -0.88
N THR A 45 -10.39 2.80 -0.32
CA THR A 45 -8.98 2.66 -0.73
C THR A 45 -8.49 1.23 -0.51
N LEU A 46 -8.72 0.66 0.68
CA LEU A 46 -8.33 -0.72 0.98
C LEU A 46 -9.06 -1.74 0.09
N MET A 47 -10.35 -1.51 -0.20
CA MET A 47 -11.11 -2.37 -1.09
C MET A 47 -10.60 -2.28 -2.54
N TYR A 48 -10.26 -1.08 -3.00
CA TYR A 48 -9.68 -0.85 -4.31
C TYR A 48 -8.36 -1.61 -4.47
N ASN A 49 -7.45 -1.49 -3.50
CA ASN A 49 -6.18 -2.23 -3.50
C ASN A 49 -6.41 -3.74 -3.47
N ALA A 50 -7.30 -4.25 -2.61
CA ALA A 50 -7.60 -5.68 -2.53
C ALA A 50 -8.16 -6.25 -3.84
N CYS A 51 -8.98 -5.48 -4.56
CA CYS A 51 -9.47 -5.86 -5.88
C CYS A 51 -8.35 -5.89 -6.94
N LEU A 52 -7.44 -4.90 -6.93
CA LEU A 52 -6.31 -4.83 -7.86
C LEU A 52 -5.31 -5.97 -7.64
N MET A 53 -5.07 -6.34 -6.38
CA MET A 53 -4.16 -7.44 -6.00
C MET A 53 -4.76 -8.81 -6.31
N GLY A 54 -6.04 -8.89 -6.71
CA GLY A 54 -6.69 -10.14 -7.07
C GLY A 54 -6.89 -11.07 -5.87
N CYS A 55 -7.24 -10.54 -4.70
CA CYS A 55 -7.47 -11.29 -3.45
C CYS A 55 -8.70 -12.24 -3.49
N GLY A 56 -9.07 -12.77 -4.65
CA GLY A 56 -10.26 -13.57 -4.89
C GLY A 56 -11.49 -12.74 -5.27
N GLY A 57 -12.69 -13.31 -5.02
CA GLY A 57 -13.95 -12.61 -5.25
C GLY A 57 -14.19 -11.47 -4.24
N ARG A 58 -15.16 -10.60 -4.55
CA ARG A 58 -15.47 -9.40 -3.75
C ARG A 58 -15.77 -9.69 -2.27
N SER A 59 -16.34 -10.87 -1.96
CA SER A 59 -16.59 -11.30 -0.58
C SER A 59 -15.30 -11.60 0.21
N VAL A 60 -14.32 -12.24 -0.43
CA VAL A 60 -13.02 -12.58 0.16
C VAL A 60 -12.21 -11.31 0.38
N ALA A 61 -12.16 -10.43 -0.62
CA ALA A 61 -11.56 -9.11 -0.49
C ALA A 61 -12.18 -8.31 0.67
N ALA A 62 -13.51 -8.31 0.79
CA ALA A 62 -14.20 -7.63 1.89
C ALA A 62 -13.86 -8.21 3.27
N ALA A 63 -13.69 -9.53 3.39
CA ALA A 63 -13.27 -10.17 4.63
C ALA A 63 -11.84 -9.75 5.00
N ARG A 64 -10.92 -9.81 4.04
CA ARG A 64 -9.53 -9.41 4.24
C ARG A 64 -9.38 -7.94 4.63
N VAL A 65 -10.14 -7.05 3.97
CA VAL A 65 -10.14 -5.61 4.33
C VAL A 65 -10.63 -5.39 5.76
N ARG A 66 -11.65 -6.12 6.21
CA ARG A 66 -12.13 -6.03 7.61
C ARG A 66 -11.09 -6.50 8.62
N GLU A 67 -10.32 -7.55 8.28
CA GLU A 67 -9.22 -8.03 9.13
C GLU A 67 -8.11 -6.97 9.22
N LEU A 68 -7.65 -6.44 8.07
CA LEU A 68 -6.62 -5.41 8.01
C LEU A 68 -7.01 -4.13 8.76
N GLN A 69 -8.28 -3.71 8.65
CA GLN A 69 -8.80 -2.56 9.40
C GLN A 69 -8.64 -2.74 10.92
N LYS A 70 -8.89 -3.95 11.42
CA LYS A 70 -8.74 -4.29 12.84
C LYS A 70 -7.27 -4.37 13.25
N GLU A 71 -6.46 -5.08 12.49
CA GLU A 71 -5.03 -5.30 12.78
C GLU A 71 -4.27 -3.97 12.86
N LEU A 72 -4.58 -3.03 11.96
CA LEU A 72 -3.92 -1.73 11.88
C LEU A 72 -4.58 -0.65 12.75
N LYS A 73 -5.68 -1.00 13.42
CA LYS A 73 -6.50 -0.12 14.24
C LYS A 73 -6.98 1.09 13.45
N LEU A 74 -7.62 0.83 12.31
CA LEU A 74 -8.20 1.83 11.40
C LEU A 74 -9.74 1.81 11.42
N ASP A 75 -10.37 0.96 12.24
CA ASP A 75 -11.83 0.85 12.33
C ASP A 75 -12.53 2.19 12.65
N HIS A 76 -11.92 3.04 13.49
CA HIS A 76 -12.48 4.33 13.88
C HIS A 76 -12.43 5.39 12.76
N VAL A 77 -11.57 5.20 11.76
CA VAL A 77 -11.40 6.11 10.60
C VAL A 77 -11.78 5.46 9.27
N LYS A 78 -12.38 4.27 9.28
CA LYS A 78 -12.66 3.51 8.05
C LYS A 78 -13.53 4.26 7.03
N ASP A 79 -14.46 5.08 7.51
CA ASP A 79 -15.39 5.87 6.69
C ASP A 79 -14.92 7.34 6.52
N SER A 80 -13.78 7.70 7.10
CA SER A 80 -13.15 9.00 6.93
C SER A 80 -12.40 9.05 5.60
N ARG A 81 -12.42 10.22 4.95
CA ARG A 81 -11.64 10.47 3.74
C ARG A 81 -10.14 10.48 4.04
N ILE A 82 -9.34 9.98 3.10
CA ILE A 82 -7.88 10.06 3.21
C ILE A 82 -7.44 11.52 3.38
N GLY A 83 -8.03 12.42 2.59
CA GLY A 83 -7.64 13.82 2.56
C GLY A 83 -6.29 14.02 1.85
N GLY A 84 -5.86 15.28 1.76
CA GLY A 84 -4.62 15.67 1.11
C GLY A 84 -4.38 17.16 1.32
N ASP A 85 -3.46 17.75 0.55
CA ASP A 85 -3.03 19.14 0.74
C ASP A 85 -4.19 20.16 0.70
N SER A 86 -5.23 19.87 -0.08
CA SER A 86 -6.39 20.77 -0.27
C SER A 86 -7.55 20.51 0.69
N ALA A 87 -7.58 19.39 1.41
CA ALA A 87 -8.71 19.03 2.28
C ALA A 87 -8.26 18.13 3.45
N ARG A 88 -8.64 18.53 4.67
CA ARG A 88 -8.34 17.76 5.89
C ARG A 88 -8.98 16.37 5.81
N GLY A 89 -8.18 15.33 6.01
CA GLY A 89 -8.63 13.94 6.16
C GLY A 89 -8.04 13.29 7.42
N ILE A 90 -7.69 12.02 7.32
CA ILE A 90 -7.09 11.24 8.40
C ILE A 90 -5.67 11.73 8.76
N LEU A 91 -5.17 11.33 9.92
CA LEU A 91 -3.85 11.74 10.39
C LEU A 91 -2.75 11.13 9.53
N GLY A 92 -1.61 11.81 9.38
CA GLY A 92 -0.49 11.29 8.56
C GLY A 92 -0.02 9.90 8.97
N GLY A 93 0.02 9.61 10.27
CA GLY A 93 0.36 8.25 10.76
C GLY A 93 -0.67 7.18 10.38
N GLU A 94 -1.93 7.56 10.17
CA GLU A 94 -2.97 6.67 9.63
C GLU A 94 -2.83 6.53 8.10
N GLN A 95 -2.48 7.61 7.39
CA GLN A 95 -2.19 7.58 5.95
C GLN A 95 -1.02 6.64 5.63
N CYS A 96 0.07 6.70 6.41
CA CYS A 96 1.22 5.81 6.24
C CYS A 96 0.84 4.32 6.36
N LYS A 97 -0.12 3.99 7.24
CA LYS A 97 -0.61 2.61 7.38
C LYS A 97 -1.41 2.17 6.16
N VAL A 98 -2.21 3.07 5.57
CA VAL A 98 -3.02 2.78 4.39
C VAL A 98 -2.16 2.68 3.13
N SER A 99 -1.15 3.54 3.00
CA SER A 99 -0.22 3.57 1.86
C SER A 99 0.61 2.29 1.73
N GLY A 100 0.95 1.65 2.85
CA GLY A 100 1.74 0.43 2.87
C GLY A 100 1.01 -0.87 2.50
N LEU A 101 -0.25 -0.81 2.07
CA LEU A 101 -1.14 -1.97 1.89
C LEU A 101 -1.59 -2.23 0.46
#